data_AF-A0A536PS15-F1
#
_entry.id   AF-A0A536PS15-F1
#
_cell.length_a   1.000
_cell.length_b   1.000
_cell.length_c   1.000
_cell.angle_alpha   90.00
_cell.angle_beta   90.00
_cell.angle_gamma   90.00
#
_symmetry.space_group_name_H-M   'P 1'
#
loop_
_entity.id
_entity.type
_entity.pdbx_description
1 polymer ?
#
loop_
_entity_poly.entity_id
_entity_poly.type
_entity_poly.pdbx_seq_one_letter_code
_entity_poly.pdbx_strand_id
1 'polypeptide(L)'
;MLTARPDGDAALVRAAKAGDASAFGQLYERYRDVMYRYCLARTGGAYDAEDLVADVFIRAMEALHRYEDRGLPFVAFLYRIARNASIDRGRRLRPDMSIDDLTAHPESGQNVEAEA
;
A
#
# COMPACT_ATOMS: atom_id res chain seq x y z
N MET A 1 -6.58 2.40 31.92
CA MET A 1 -7.03 3.59 31.16
C MET A 1 -6.41 3.42 29.78
N LEU A 2 -7.03 2.93 28.71
CA LEU A 2 -8.35 3.16 28.10
C LEU A 2 -8.73 1.85 27.36
N THR A 3 -9.62 1.01 27.89
CA THR A 3 -10.20 -0.10 27.09
C THR A 3 -11.57 0.38 26.63
N ALA A 4 -11.57 1.37 25.74
CA ALA A 4 -12.75 1.66 24.95
C ALA A 4 -13.13 0.35 24.24
N ARG A 5 -14.40 -0.04 24.33
CA ARG A 5 -14.94 -1.17 23.56
C ARG A 5 -14.46 -0.98 22.12
N PRO A 6 -13.89 -2.00 21.44
CA PRO A 6 -13.39 -1.79 20.09
C PRO A 6 -14.56 -1.32 19.23
N ASP A 7 -14.57 -0.03 18.93
CA ASP A 7 -15.58 0.54 18.07
C ASP A 7 -15.41 -0.13 16.71
N GLY A 8 -16.54 -0.52 16.13
CA GLY A 8 -16.55 -1.09 14.78
C GLY A 8 -15.94 -0.09 13.80
N ASP A 9 -15.24 -0.58 12.77
CA ASP A 9 -14.53 0.31 11.83
C ASP A 9 -15.44 1.42 11.29
N ALA A 10 -16.69 1.12 10.99
CA ALA A 10 -17.66 2.12 10.50
C ALA A 10 -17.86 3.28 11.49
N ALA A 11 -17.85 3.03 12.80
CA ALA A 11 -17.95 4.06 13.82
C ALA A 11 -16.67 4.90 13.89
N LEU A 12 -15.50 4.26 13.92
CA LEU A 12 -14.20 4.93 13.91
C LEU A 12 -14.02 5.79 12.65
N VAL A 13 -14.41 5.27 11.48
CA VAL A 13 -14.36 6.02 10.22
C VAL A 13 -15.28 7.25 10.27
N ARG A 14 -16.51 7.12 10.80
CA ARG A 14 -17.41 8.28 10.94
C ARG A 14 -16.82 9.35 11.86
N ALA A 15 -16.27 8.95 13.01
CA ALA A 15 -15.65 9.88 13.95
C ALA A 15 -14.39 10.54 13.35
N ALA A 16 -13.54 9.77 12.68
CA ALA A 16 -12.36 10.28 12.00
C ALA A 16 -12.73 11.27 10.87
N LYS A 17 -13.80 10.99 10.10
CA LYS A 17 -14.34 11.94 9.11
C LYS A 17 -14.84 13.25 9.74
N ALA A 18 -15.29 13.21 10.99
CA ALA A 18 -15.72 14.39 11.75
C ALA A 18 -14.55 15.15 12.41
N GLY A 19 -13.31 14.70 12.21
CA GLY A 19 -12.10 15.37 12.73
C GLY A 19 -11.55 14.74 14.02
N ASP A 20 -12.08 13.62 14.48
CA ASP A 20 -11.52 12.90 15.63
C ASP A 20 -10.22 12.17 15.24
N ALA A 21 -9.09 12.80 15.57
CA ALA A 21 -7.76 12.23 15.32
C ALA A 21 -7.52 10.93 16.11
N SER A 22 -8.12 10.76 17.30
CA SER A 22 -7.98 9.53 18.09
C SER A 22 -8.70 8.37 17.42
N ALA A 23 -9.85 8.60 16.79
CA ALA A 23 -10.55 7.58 16.02
C ALA A 23 -9.72 7.08 14.82
N PHE A 24 -9.00 7.98 14.14
CA PHE A 24 -8.07 7.57 13.09
C PHE A 24 -6.85 6.82 13.66
N GLY A 25 -6.33 7.24 14.82
CA GLY A 25 -5.27 6.52 15.54
C GLY A 25 -5.63 5.06 15.85
N GLN A 26 -6.86 4.80 16.27
CA GLN A 26 -7.35 3.44 16.50
C GLN A 26 -7.42 2.61 15.21
N LEU A 27 -7.82 3.22 14.08
CA LEU A 27 -7.76 2.56 12.76
C LEU A 27 -6.30 2.26 12.38
N TYR A 28 -5.37 3.19 12.63
CA TYR A 28 -3.95 2.99 12.38
C TYR A 28 -3.41 1.81 13.19
N GLU A 29 -3.62 1.78 14.50
CA GLU A 29 -3.16 0.69 15.38
C GLU A 29 -3.71 -0.68 14.94
N ARG A 30 -4.98 -0.72 14.51
CA ARG A 30 -5.64 -1.95 14.02
C ARG A 30 -5.05 -2.46 12.72
N TYR A 31 -4.63 -1.56 11.82
CA TYR A 31 -4.28 -1.91 10.44
C TYR A 31 -2.79 -1.78 10.10
N ARG A 32 -1.97 -1.18 10.96
CA ARG A 32 -0.54 -0.94 10.68
C ARG A 32 0.21 -2.22 10.37
N ASP A 33 -0.02 -3.30 11.12
CA ASP A 33 0.77 -4.52 10.99
C ASP A 33 0.46 -5.27 9.69
N VAL A 34 -0.81 -5.33 9.30
CA VAL A 34 -1.22 -5.95 8.03
C VAL A 34 -0.76 -5.11 6.84
N MET A 35 -0.80 -3.78 6.94
CA MET A 35 -0.27 -2.89 5.92
C MET A 35 1.25 -2.98 5.83
N TYR A 36 1.96 -3.11 6.95
CA TYR A 36 3.40 -3.31 6.97
C TYR A 36 3.82 -4.58 6.24
N ARG A 37 3.18 -5.71 6.53
CA ARG A 37 3.44 -6.98 5.81
C ARG A 37 3.20 -6.86 4.31
N TYR A 38 2.12 -6.19 3.93
CA TYR A 38 1.80 -5.94 2.52
C TYR A 38 2.84 -5.06 1.82
N CYS A 39 3.30 -4.00 2.49
CA CYS A 39 4.30 -3.07 1.98
C CYS A 39 5.68 -3.72 1.90
N LEU A 40 6.07 -4.50 2.92
CA LEU A 40 7.33 -5.23 2.95
C LEU A 40 7.47 -6.17 1.76
N ALA A 41 6.40 -6.88 1.38
CA ALA A 41 6.38 -7.74 0.20
C ALA A 41 6.58 -6.99 -1.13
N ARG A 42 6.40 -5.66 -1.15
CA ARG A 42 6.52 -4.82 -2.35
C ARG A 42 7.82 -4.03 -2.40
N THR A 43 8.38 -3.71 -1.25
CA THR A 43 9.61 -2.91 -1.15
C THR A 43 10.86 -3.78 -0.99
N GLY A 44 10.74 -4.97 -0.40
CA GLY A 44 11.86 -5.88 -0.17
C GLY A 44 12.79 -5.45 0.98
N GLY A 45 12.50 -4.36 1.67
CA GLY A 45 13.30 -3.82 2.77
C GLY A 45 12.45 -3.15 3.86
N ALA A 46 12.90 -3.27 5.11
CA ALA A 46 12.16 -2.80 6.28
C ALA A 46 11.94 -1.27 6.26
N TYR A 47 13.00 -0.49 6.04
CA TYR A 47 12.92 0.98 5.99
C TYR A 47 11.93 1.47 4.93
N ASP A 48 12.04 0.94 3.71
CA ASP A 48 11.14 1.30 2.62
C ASP A 48 9.70 0.86 2.88
N ALA A 49 9.51 -0.26 3.60
CA ALA A 49 8.19 -0.73 4.00
C ALA A 49 7.55 0.23 5.01
N GLU A 50 8.30 0.71 6.01
CA GLU A 50 7.81 1.69 6.98
C GLU A 50 7.44 3.02 6.32
N ASP A 51 8.29 3.51 5.42
CA ASP A 51 8.03 4.72 4.63
C ASP A 51 6.75 4.57 3.78
N LEU A 52 6.61 3.44 3.08
CA LEU A 52 5.40 3.17 2.30
C LEU A 52 4.16 3.05 3.19
N VAL A 53 4.25 2.45 4.39
CA VAL A 53 3.14 2.42 5.34
C VAL A 53 2.73 3.83 5.76
N ALA A 54 3.69 4.70 6.07
CA ALA A 54 3.41 6.09 6.44
C ALA A 54 2.67 6.82 5.31
N ASP A 55 3.15 6.69 4.06
CA ASP A 55 2.48 7.28 2.88
C ASP A 55 1.05 6.74 2.71
N VAL A 56 0.83 5.44 2.92
CA VAL A 56 -0.52 4.85 2.87
C VAL A 56 -1.47 5.49 3.86
N PHE A 57 -1.06 5.64 5.13
CA PHE A 57 -1.93 6.20 6.15
C PHE A 57 -2.13 7.71 6.00
N ILE A 58 -1.13 8.46 5.52
CA ILE A 58 -1.29 9.88 5.17
C ILE A 58 -2.33 10.02 4.06
N ARG A 59 -2.16 9.29 2.95
CA ARG A 59 -3.13 9.29 1.84
C ARG A 59 -4.51 8.79 2.27
N ALA A 60 -4.58 7.83 3.20
CA ALA A 60 -5.85 7.35 3.75
C ALA A 60 -6.56 8.43 4.54
N MET A 61 -5.85 9.16 5.40
CA MET A 61 -6.39 10.28 6.16
C MET A 61 -6.90 11.39 5.22
N GLU A 62 -6.10 11.74 4.21
CA GLU A 62 -6.48 12.72 3.19
C GLU A 62 -7.68 12.26 2.37
N ALA A 63 -7.77 10.99 1.98
CA ALA A 63 -8.87 10.46 1.17
C ALA A 63 -10.13 10.12 1.99
N LEU A 64 -10.03 10.08 3.31
CA LEU A 64 -11.10 9.61 4.20
C LEU A 64 -12.38 10.43 4.07
N HIS A 65 -12.27 11.74 3.82
CA HIS A 65 -13.44 12.60 3.61
C HIS A 65 -14.34 12.12 2.45
N ARG A 66 -13.74 11.52 1.40
CA ARG A 66 -14.45 10.96 0.23
C ARG A 66 -14.78 9.47 0.37
N TYR A 67 -14.40 8.84 1.49
CA TYR A 67 -14.72 7.44 1.71
C TYR A 67 -16.23 7.26 1.87
N GLU A 68 -16.79 6.34 1.09
CA GLU A 68 -18.16 5.89 1.20
C GLU A 68 -18.17 4.46 1.71
N ASP A 69 -18.94 4.21 2.76
CA ASP A 69 -19.16 2.86 3.25
C ASP A 69 -20.13 2.14 2.30
N ARG A 70 -19.60 1.18 1.56
CA ARG A 70 -20.35 0.34 0.61
C ARG A 70 -20.53 -1.08 1.13
N GLY A 71 -20.36 -1.31 2.43
CA GLY A 71 -20.40 -2.63 3.04
C GLY A 71 -19.13 -3.46 2.83
N LEU A 72 -18.06 -2.84 2.30
CA LEU A 72 -16.75 -3.47 2.18
C LEU A 72 -15.91 -3.19 3.44
N PRO A 73 -15.09 -4.14 3.90
CA PRO A 73 -14.18 -3.92 5.01
C PRO A 73 -13.25 -2.72 4.77
N PHE A 74 -12.99 -1.90 5.81
CA PHE A 74 -12.12 -0.73 5.70
C PHE A 74 -10.71 -1.07 5.21
N VAL A 75 -10.20 -2.26 5.54
CA VAL A 75 -8.90 -2.74 5.06
C VAL A 75 -8.82 -2.80 3.52
N ALA A 76 -9.93 -3.03 2.82
CA ALA A 76 -9.96 -3.02 1.35
C ALA A 76 -9.67 -1.61 0.78
N PHE A 77 -10.12 -0.56 1.47
CA PHE A 77 -9.78 0.81 1.13
C PHE A 77 -8.27 1.09 1.31
N LEU A 78 -7.68 0.61 2.42
CA LEU A 78 -6.25 0.72 2.65
C LEU A 78 -5.42 -0.03 1.60
N TYR A 79 -5.81 -1.26 1.23
CA TYR A 79 -5.12 -2.01 0.18
C TYR A 79 -5.15 -1.30 -1.18
N ARG A 80 -6.27 -0.65 -1.53
CA ARG A 80 -6.37 0.16 -2.76
C ARG A 80 -5.37 1.31 -2.74
N ILE A 81 -5.26 2.02 -1.63
CA ILE A 81 -4.28 3.11 -1.46
C ILE A 81 -2.85 2.56 -1.53
N ALA A 82 -2.56 1.50 -0.77
CA ALA A 82 -1.24 0.86 -0.73
C ALA A 82 -0.77 0.34 -2.08
N ARG A 83 -1.68 -0.24 -2.87
CA ARG A 83 -1.39 -0.63 -4.26
C ARG A 83 -0.99 0.59 -5.10
N ASN A 84 -1.76 1.68 -5.04
CA ASN A 84 -1.48 2.87 -5.83
C ASN A 84 -0.16 3.54 -5.41
N ALA A 85 0.08 3.68 -4.10
CA ALA A 85 1.33 4.22 -3.56
C ALA A 85 2.56 3.38 -3.98
N SER A 86 2.44 2.04 -3.93
CA SER A 86 3.50 1.13 -4.38
C SER A 86 3.80 1.26 -5.88
N ILE A 87 2.77 1.43 -6.72
CA ILE A 87 2.95 1.65 -8.16
C ILE A 87 3.62 3.00 -8.43
N ASP A 88 3.18 4.06 -7.76
CA ASP A 88 3.77 5.40 -7.89
C ASP A 88 5.25 5.38 -7.49
N ARG A 89 5.60 4.68 -6.40
CA ARG A 89 6.99 4.48 -5.99
C ARG A 89 7.79 3.74 -7.05
N GLY A 90 7.26 2.64 -7.59
CA GLY A 90 7.93 1.87 -8.66
C GLY A 90 8.23 2.71 -9.90
N ARG A 91 7.29 3.56 -10.32
CA ARG A 91 7.49 4.50 -11.44
C ARG A 91 8.59 5.52 -11.17
N ARG A 92 8.71 6.03 -9.95
CA ARG A 92 9.77 6.99 -9.56
C ARG A 92 11.15 6.35 -9.52
N LEU A 93 11.24 5.07 -9.16
CA LEU A 93 12.49 4.32 -9.12
C LEU A 93 12.97 3.85 -10.50
N ARG A 94 12.08 3.85 -11.50
CA ARG A 94 12.41 3.55 -12.91
C ARG A 94 11.87 4.64 -13.83
N PRO A 95 12.50 5.84 -13.83
CA PRO A 95 12.01 6.97 -14.62
C PRO A 95 12.13 6.76 -16.15
N ASP A 96 12.94 5.81 -16.60
CA ASP A 96 13.56 5.81 -17.93
C ASP A 96 13.44 4.50 -18.73
N MET A 97 12.69 3.48 -18.27
CA MET A 97 12.48 2.31 -19.13
C MET A 97 11.43 2.61 -20.20
N SER A 98 11.86 2.61 -21.46
CA SER A 98 10.98 2.57 -22.61
C SER A 98 10.16 1.28 -22.59
N ILE A 99 8.97 1.29 -23.19
CA ILE A 99 8.17 0.07 -23.38
C ILE A 99 8.96 -0.98 -24.19
N ASP A 100 9.91 -0.55 -25.03
CA ASP A 100 10.84 -1.42 -25.78
C ASP A 100 11.79 -2.22 -24.88
N ASP A 101 12.21 -1.68 -23.73
CA ASP A 101 13.19 -2.36 -22.86
C ASP A 101 12.57 -3.51 -22.07
N LEU A 102 11.23 -3.55 -21.95
CA LEU A 102 10.47 -4.58 -21.25
C LEU A 102 10.12 -5.79 -22.12
N THR A 103 10.22 -5.67 -23.45
CA THR A 103 9.90 -6.73 -24.43
C THR A 103 11.13 -7.41 -25.00
N ALA A 104 12.34 -6.98 -24.64
CA ALA A 104 13.58 -7.69 -24.93
C ALA A 104 13.54 -9.08 -24.27
N HIS A 105 13.10 -10.07 -25.03
CA HIS A 105 13.21 -11.48 -24.66
C HIS A 105 14.70 -11.80 -24.57
N PRO A 106 15.16 -12.58 -23.58
CA PRO A 106 16.49 -13.15 -23.65
C PRO A 106 16.49 -14.10 -24.85
N GLU A 107 17.02 -13.61 -25.97
CA GLU A 107 17.27 -14.38 -27.18
C GLU A 107 17.92 -15.69 -26.78
N SER A 108 17.20 -16.78 -27.02
CA SER A 108 17.64 -18.15 -26.78
C SER A 108 18.74 -18.46 -27.79
N GLY A 109 19.97 -18.05 -27.50
CA GLY A 109 21.13 -18.21 -28.37
C GLY A 109 22.10 -19.27 -27.88
N GLN A 110 21.63 -20.43 -27.40
CA GLN A 110 22.49 -21.61 -27.36
C GLN A 110 22.56 -22.19 -28.77
N ASN A 111 23.38 -21.58 -29.62
CA ASN A 111 23.78 -22.24 -30.86
C ASN A 111 25.03 -23.07 -30.58
N VAL A 112 24.85 -24.36 -30.80
CA VAL A 112 25.83 -25.44 -30.67
C VAL A 112 26.94 -25.19 -31.68
N GLU A 113 28.17 -24.99 -31.22
CA GLU A 113 29.35 -25.10 -32.08
C GLU A 113 30.03 -26.42 -31.74
N ALA A 114 29.63 -27.44 -32.50
CA ALA A 114 30.36 -28.67 -32.70
C ALA A 114 31.17 -28.50 -33.98
N GLU A 115 32.50 -28.52 -33.87
CA GLU A 115 33.50 -28.79 -34.93
C GLU A 115 34.88 -28.51 -34.30
N ALA A 116 35.95 -29.29 -34.44
CA ALA A 116 36.24 -30.63 -34.91
C ALA A 116 37.63 -30.98 -34.33
#